data_AF-A0A858RGP2-F1
#
_entry.id   AF-A0A858RGP2-F1
#
_cell.length_a   1.000
_cell.length_b   1.000
_cell.length_c   1.000
_cell.angle_alpha   90.00
_cell.angle_beta   90.00
_cell.angle_gamma   90.00
#
_symmetry.space_group_name_H-M   'P 1'
#
loop_
_entity.id
_entity.type
_entity.pdbx_description
1 polymer ?
#
loop_
_entity_poly.entity_id
_entity_poly.type
_entity_poly.pdbx_seq_one_letter_code
_entity_poly.pdbx_strand_id
1 'polypeptide(L)'
;MNTPPLLLRPSFPSSSNHLLSAALAGALCFATAGVADGASWIGGNGNWDNAFGSENWSPADEPDDNDDASFSTPHTVRLIISSPFVLSHSIGSLNMSGGSTLNMSGQPMSVSGSVALSGTNTRLVAPSSYLGVYDGNIGISSGSTLFLDNGSVSLDSLTSSRNLTTSGGTLRGHGYVNLGDRGNYALNTTINNNGTITASNATSTSFPPPEPTRLYFGTSDYSATFDLDGSLETGIVHIDRNQTLETRIPLADAFNGSLSMVQNSTLIIDGRWLVGANTSWSLGTGGTLAIDNGAIAGTGGAPAGTATIGGMAFTQAGGTITVMDADGTLVIDVPYTFSGGLHKTPVALFSRRAPPSVPVPPSRVRARSSSRTAARR
;
A
#
# COMPACT_ATOMS: atom_id res chain seq x y z
N MET A 1 -70.10 -19.93 -40.99
CA MET A 1 -70.13 -18.56 -41.54
C MET A 1 -68.91 -17.82 -41.03
N ASN A 2 -68.25 -17.15 -41.97
CA ASN A 2 -66.94 -16.49 -41.91
C ASN A 2 -66.64 -15.65 -40.67
N THR A 3 -65.48 -15.88 -40.05
CA THR A 3 -64.62 -14.81 -39.51
C THR A 3 -63.14 -15.27 -39.57
N PRO A 4 -62.24 -14.50 -40.20
CA PRO A 4 -60.82 -14.82 -40.33
C PRO A 4 -60.02 -14.48 -39.07
N PRO A 5 -58.80 -15.04 -38.90
CA PRO A 5 -57.94 -14.75 -37.75
C PRO A 5 -57.37 -13.33 -37.78
N LEU A 6 -57.37 -12.69 -36.61
CA LEU A 6 -56.85 -11.35 -36.35
C LEU A 6 -55.31 -11.35 -36.50
N LEU A 7 -54.82 -10.68 -37.55
CA LEU A 7 -53.41 -10.29 -37.69
C LEU A 7 -53.05 -9.21 -36.66
N LEU A 8 -52.21 -9.55 -35.69
CA LEU A 8 -51.44 -8.56 -34.92
C LEU A 8 -50.07 -8.38 -35.58
N ARG A 9 -49.92 -7.26 -36.30
CA ARG A 9 -48.63 -6.74 -36.76
C ARG A 9 -47.97 -5.98 -35.60
N PRO A 10 -46.77 -6.36 -35.12
CA PRO A 10 -45.90 -5.40 -34.49
C PRO A 10 -45.23 -4.55 -35.57
N SER A 11 -45.56 -3.27 -35.56
CA SER A 11 -44.82 -2.21 -36.25
C SER A 11 -43.47 -2.01 -35.56
N PHE A 12 -42.38 -2.41 -36.22
CA PHE A 12 -41.04 -1.97 -35.85
C PHE A 12 -40.79 -0.60 -36.48
N PRO A 13 -40.36 0.42 -35.70
CA PRO A 13 -39.89 1.66 -36.29
C PRO A 13 -38.61 1.39 -37.08
N SER A 14 -38.62 1.91 -38.30
CA SER A 14 -37.45 2.10 -39.14
C SER A 14 -36.43 2.97 -38.44
N SER A 15 -35.25 2.42 -38.18
CA SER A 15 -34.03 3.20 -38.05
C SER A 15 -32.88 2.40 -38.65
N SER A 16 -32.62 2.76 -39.91
CA SER A 16 -31.30 2.97 -40.48
C SER A 16 -30.30 1.81 -40.49
N ASN A 17 -30.27 1.18 -41.66
CA ASN A 17 -29.07 0.56 -42.24
C ASN A 17 -27.91 1.57 -42.28
N HIS A 18 -26.91 1.37 -41.43
CA HIS A 18 -25.53 1.75 -41.74
C HIS A 18 -24.61 0.60 -41.36
N LEU A 19 -24.66 -0.45 -42.19
CA LEU A 19 -23.51 -1.33 -42.39
C LEU A 19 -22.44 -0.50 -43.12
N LEU A 20 -21.62 0.21 -42.34
CA LEU A 20 -20.33 0.71 -42.82
C LEU A 20 -19.24 -0.10 -42.12
N SER A 21 -18.87 -1.20 -42.77
CA SER A 21 -17.56 -1.81 -42.61
C SER A 21 -16.51 -0.81 -43.08
N ALA A 22 -16.01 0.03 -42.17
CA ALA A 22 -14.72 0.65 -42.32
C ALA A 22 -13.77 -0.11 -41.40
N ALA A 23 -13.05 -1.07 -42.00
CA ALA A 23 -11.88 -1.66 -41.40
C ALA A 23 -10.94 -0.52 -40.99
N LEU A 24 -10.93 -0.19 -39.70
CA LEU A 24 -9.91 0.64 -39.12
C LEU A 24 -8.64 -0.18 -39.25
N ALA A 25 -7.81 0.16 -40.25
CA ALA A 25 -6.42 -0.22 -40.30
C ALA A 25 -5.79 0.37 -39.02
N GLY A 26 -5.89 -0.37 -37.93
CA GLY A 26 -5.06 -0.20 -36.76
C GLY A 26 -3.65 -0.47 -37.23
N ALA A 27 -2.99 0.58 -37.71
CA ALA A 27 -1.55 0.65 -37.68
C ALA A 27 -1.18 0.45 -36.21
N LEU A 28 -0.89 -0.80 -35.87
CA LEU A 28 -0.04 -1.14 -34.76
C LEU A 28 1.29 -0.46 -35.07
N CYS A 29 1.37 0.83 -34.73
CA CYS A 29 2.63 1.42 -34.36
C CYS A 29 3.04 0.66 -33.09
N PHE A 30 3.64 -0.51 -33.29
CA PHE A 30 4.58 -1.02 -32.32
C PHE A 30 5.65 0.07 -32.25
N ALA A 31 5.50 0.99 -31.31
CA ALA A 31 6.64 1.73 -30.83
C ALA A 31 7.62 0.63 -30.44
N THR A 32 8.69 0.48 -31.23
CA THR A 32 9.82 -0.31 -30.81
C THR A 32 10.18 0.24 -29.45
N ALA A 33 10.04 -0.56 -28.40
CA ALA A 33 10.53 -0.18 -27.09
C ALA A 33 11.97 0.25 -27.31
N GLY A 34 12.25 1.54 -27.12
CA GLY A 34 13.61 2.02 -27.08
C GLY A 34 14.33 1.16 -26.05
N VAL A 35 15.55 0.75 -26.37
CA VAL A 35 16.41 0.19 -25.32
C VAL A 35 16.59 1.34 -24.34
N ALA A 36 16.22 1.12 -23.07
CA ALA A 36 16.43 2.14 -22.05
C ALA A 36 17.92 2.43 -21.97
N ASP A 37 18.29 3.70 -22.11
CA ASP A 37 19.69 4.10 -21.98
C ASP A 37 20.02 4.21 -20.48
N GLY A 38 21.20 3.73 -20.11
CA GLY A 38 21.61 3.72 -18.71
C GLY A 38 22.20 5.07 -18.31
N ALA A 39 21.57 5.77 -17.37
CA ALA A 39 22.05 7.04 -16.82
C ALA A 39 22.49 6.88 -15.36
N SER A 40 23.76 7.19 -15.07
CA SER A 40 24.34 7.07 -13.73
C SER A 40 24.69 8.42 -13.13
N TRP A 41 24.34 8.62 -11.85
CA TRP A 41 24.76 9.81 -11.11
C TRP A 41 26.25 9.75 -10.79
N ILE A 42 27.03 10.65 -11.37
CA ILE A 42 28.49 10.75 -11.22
C ILE A 42 28.92 11.92 -10.32
N GLY A 43 28.02 12.84 -9.97
CA GLY A 43 28.38 14.12 -9.36
C GLY A 43 27.87 14.36 -7.94
N GLY A 44 28.67 14.02 -6.92
CA GLY A 44 28.57 14.57 -5.55
C GLY A 44 27.18 14.65 -4.90
N ASN A 45 27.03 15.56 -3.93
CA ASN A 45 25.75 15.90 -3.32
C ASN A 45 25.11 17.04 -4.12
N GLY A 46 24.23 16.72 -5.06
CA GLY A 46 23.60 17.70 -5.95
C GLY A 46 22.07 17.62 -5.93
N ASN A 47 21.42 18.60 -6.57
CA ASN A 47 20.00 18.49 -6.87
C ASN A 47 19.84 17.82 -8.23
N TRP A 48 18.87 16.92 -8.35
CA TRP A 48 18.36 16.46 -9.64
C TRP A 48 17.20 17.37 -10.02
N ASP A 49 17.42 18.13 -11.07
CA ASP A 49 16.45 18.99 -11.74
C ASP A 49 16.25 18.44 -13.14
N ASN A 50 15.02 18.36 -13.63
CA ASN A 50 14.67 17.80 -14.95
C ASN A 50 14.48 18.90 -16.02
N ALA A 51 14.97 20.10 -15.74
CA ALA A 51 14.84 21.25 -16.62
C ALA A 51 16.16 21.65 -17.28
N PHE A 52 17.27 21.10 -16.80
CA PHE A 52 18.60 21.54 -17.13
C PHE A 52 19.54 20.33 -17.05
N GLY A 53 19.64 19.59 -18.16
CA GLY A 53 20.58 18.48 -18.35
C GLY A 53 21.91 18.75 -17.69
N SER A 54 22.14 18.13 -16.52
CA SER A 54 23.21 18.55 -15.62
C SER A 54 24.47 17.70 -15.80
N GLU A 55 25.62 18.33 -15.59
CA GLU A 55 26.97 17.72 -15.62
C GLU A 55 27.16 16.53 -14.64
N ASN A 56 26.17 16.25 -13.80
CA ASN A 56 26.23 15.24 -12.74
C ASN A 56 25.75 13.85 -13.19
N TRP A 57 25.31 13.70 -14.43
CA TRP A 57 24.92 12.43 -15.03
C TRP A 57 25.94 11.94 -16.06
N SER A 58 26.04 10.62 -16.19
CA SER A 58 26.84 9.96 -17.23
C SER A 58 25.97 8.94 -17.98
N PRO A 59 25.83 9.03 -19.32
CA PRO A 59 26.31 10.14 -20.18
C PRO A 59 25.70 11.49 -19.76
N ALA A 60 26.21 12.60 -20.30
CA ALA A 60 25.74 13.94 -19.96
C ALA A 60 24.33 14.17 -20.52
N ASP A 61 23.35 13.66 -19.79
CA ASP A 61 21.92 13.73 -20.05
C ASP A 61 21.19 13.54 -18.72
N GLU A 62 20.10 14.27 -18.48
CA GLU A 62 19.29 14.05 -17.29
C GLU A 62 18.34 12.87 -17.52
N PRO A 63 18.20 11.91 -16.59
CA PRO A 63 17.32 10.78 -16.81
C PRO A 63 15.89 11.24 -17.06
N ASP A 64 15.36 10.84 -18.21
CA ASP A 64 13.99 11.05 -18.61
C ASP A 64 13.22 9.72 -18.68
N ASP A 65 12.01 9.73 -19.24
CA ASP A 65 11.12 8.56 -19.24
C ASP A 65 11.65 7.33 -19.99
N ASN A 66 12.73 7.47 -20.75
CA ASN A 66 13.41 6.38 -21.43
C ASN A 66 14.71 5.93 -20.73
N ASP A 67 15.14 6.58 -19.65
CA ASP A 67 16.41 6.29 -18.98
C ASP A 67 16.30 5.44 -17.71
N ASP A 68 17.29 4.58 -17.48
CA ASP A 68 17.50 3.90 -16.22
C ASP A 68 18.38 4.72 -15.29
N ALA A 69 17.82 5.28 -14.21
CA ALA A 69 18.55 6.08 -13.22
C ALA A 69 19.27 5.18 -12.20
N SER A 70 20.59 5.37 -12.06
CA SER A 70 21.43 4.60 -11.13
C SER A 70 22.22 5.47 -10.16
N PHE A 71 22.11 5.15 -8.86
CA PHE A 71 22.87 5.76 -7.76
C PHE A 71 23.67 4.67 -7.02
N SER A 72 24.96 4.52 -7.31
CA SER A 72 25.77 3.39 -6.82
C SER A 72 26.91 3.77 -5.86
N THR A 73 27.04 5.05 -5.53
CA THR A 73 28.06 5.57 -4.61
C THR A 73 27.42 6.32 -3.43
N PRO A 74 28.15 6.53 -2.32
CA PRO A 74 27.61 7.30 -1.20
C PRO A 74 27.48 8.79 -1.57
N HIS A 75 26.24 9.25 -1.69
CA HIS A 75 25.90 10.67 -1.88
C HIS A 75 24.43 10.92 -1.51
N THR A 76 24.04 12.17 -1.37
CA THR A 76 22.65 12.58 -1.20
C THR A 76 22.22 13.45 -2.37
N VAL A 77 21.18 12.99 -3.06
CA VAL A 77 20.53 13.70 -4.16
C VAL A 77 19.16 14.16 -3.72
N ARG A 78 18.81 15.38 -4.11
CA ARG A 78 17.51 15.97 -3.84
C ARG A 78 16.77 16.25 -5.14
N LEU A 79 15.55 15.76 -5.30
CA LEU A 79 14.70 16.18 -6.41
C LEU A 79 14.31 17.64 -6.22
N ILE A 80 14.45 18.43 -7.29
CA ILE A 80 13.90 19.76 -7.40
C ILE A 80 13.13 19.87 -8.73
N ILE A 81 12.20 20.80 -8.78
CA ILE A 81 11.54 21.21 -10.02
C ILE A 81 11.77 22.71 -10.12
N SER A 82 12.71 23.14 -10.97
CA SER A 82 12.93 24.57 -11.20
C SER A 82 12.04 25.16 -12.29
N SER A 83 11.54 24.32 -13.21
CA SER A 83 10.68 24.73 -14.30
C SER A 83 9.20 24.60 -13.91
N PRO A 84 8.38 25.67 -14.07
CA PRO A 84 6.95 25.62 -13.77
C PRO A 84 6.14 24.74 -14.72
N PHE A 85 6.76 24.23 -15.80
CA PHE A 85 6.11 23.37 -16.78
C PHE A 85 6.37 21.88 -16.55
N VAL A 86 7.34 21.54 -15.69
CA VAL A 86 7.60 20.15 -15.30
C VAL A 86 6.78 19.85 -14.05
N LEU A 87 5.88 18.86 -14.14
CA LEU A 87 5.00 18.50 -13.03
C LEU A 87 5.51 17.28 -12.25
N SER A 88 6.43 16.51 -12.84
CA SER A 88 7.01 15.31 -12.24
C SER A 88 8.35 14.96 -12.88
N HIS A 89 9.18 14.24 -12.12
CA HIS A 89 10.29 13.47 -12.67
C HIS A 89 9.75 12.17 -13.26
N SER A 90 10.26 11.75 -14.41
CA SER A 90 9.88 10.49 -15.05
C SER A 90 11.14 9.75 -15.44
N ILE A 91 11.22 8.46 -15.12
CA ILE A 91 12.34 7.58 -15.46
C ILE A 91 11.88 6.20 -15.91
N GLY A 92 12.70 5.52 -16.70
CA GLY A 92 12.57 4.10 -17.05
C GLY A 92 12.64 3.20 -15.83
N SER A 93 13.75 3.21 -15.08
CA SER A 93 13.88 2.47 -13.82
C SER A 93 14.76 3.20 -12.79
N LEU A 94 14.67 2.79 -11.52
CA LEU A 94 15.47 3.37 -10.43
C LEU A 94 16.27 2.29 -9.70
N ASN A 95 17.60 2.39 -9.75
CA ASN A 95 18.50 1.48 -9.06
C ASN A 95 19.36 2.26 -8.05
N MET A 96 19.22 1.95 -6.76
CA MET A 96 19.97 2.62 -5.69
C MET A 96 20.78 1.61 -4.87
N SER A 97 22.05 1.94 -4.65
CA SER A 97 23.00 1.17 -3.85
C SER A 97 24.11 2.04 -3.24
N GLY A 98 25.06 1.41 -2.54
CA GLY A 98 26.28 2.09 -2.10
C GLY A 98 26.09 3.18 -1.04
N GLY A 99 25.00 3.17 -0.27
CA GLY A 99 24.74 4.20 0.74
C GLY A 99 24.23 5.53 0.15
N SER A 100 23.71 5.51 -1.08
CA SER A 100 23.08 6.67 -1.70
C SER A 100 21.74 7.03 -1.03
N THR A 101 21.44 8.31 -0.95
CA THR A 101 20.14 8.82 -0.52
C THR A 101 19.51 9.64 -1.64
N LEU A 102 18.29 9.29 -2.05
CA LEU A 102 17.46 10.10 -2.94
C LEU A 102 16.30 10.66 -2.12
N ASN A 103 16.26 11.97 -1.96
CA ASN A 103 15.21 12.68 -1.27
C ASN A 103 14.29 13.37 -2.28
N MET A 104 13.05 12.91 -2.39
CA MET A 104 12.07 13.44 -3.34
C MET A 104 11.60 14.86 -2.99
N SER A 105 11.80 15.34 -1.75
CA SER A 105 11.54 16.72 -1.33
C SER A 105 10.17 17.28 -1.75
N GLY A 106 9.12 16.48 -1.57
CA GLY A 106 7.75 16.85 -1.94
C GLY A 106 7.44 16.76 -3.43
N GLN A 107 8.43 16.47 -4.28
CA GLN A 107 8.23 16.35 -5.73
C GLN A 107 7.77 14.95 -6.11
N PRO A 108 6.81 14.82 -7.04
CA PRO A 108 6.39 13.51 -7.53
C PRO A 108 7.42 12.92 -8.50
N MET A 109 7.54 11.60 -8.48
CA MET A 109 8.34 10.81 -9.42
C MET A 109 7.49 9.68 -9.99
N SER A 110 7.61 9.46 -11.30
CA SER A 110 7.06 8.33 -12.02
C SER A 110 8.20 7.44 -12.51
N VAL A 111 8.08 6.14 -12.30
CA VAL A 111 9.03 5.11 -12.75
C VAL A 111 8.26 4.15 -13.64
N SER A 112 8.64 4.00 -14.90
CA SER A 112 7.95 3.14 -15.88
C SER A 112 8.27 1.65 -15.72
N GLY A 113 9.31 1.34 -14.96
CA GLY A 113 9.83 0.01 -14.68
C GLY A 113 10.05 -0.20 -13.18
N SER A 114 11.10 -0.94 -12.81
CA SER A 114 11.30 -1.35 -11.42
C SER A 114 12.09 -0.34 -10.60
N VAL A 115 11.85 -0.34 -9.29
CA VAL A 115 12.65 0.36 -8.27
C VAL A 115 13.39 -0.70 -7.45
N ALA A 116 14.71 -0.63 -7.41
CA ALA A 116 15.55 -1.53 -6.63
C ALA A 116 16.43 -0.75 -5.65
N LEU A 117 16.24 -0.99 -4.35
CA LEU A 117 17.05 -0.43 -3.27
C LEU A 117 17.90 -1.55 -2.66
N SER A 118 19.19 -1.32 -2.48
CA SER A 118 20.11 -2.30 -1.90
C SER A 118 21.29 -1.63 -1.20
N GLY A 119 22.03 -2.38 -0.38
CA GLY A 119 23.25 -1.88 0.26
C GLY A 119 23.00 -1.03 1.51
N THR A 120 23.97 -1.05 2.41
CA THR A 120 23.88 -0.40 3.72
C THR A 120 23.72 1.12 3.58
N ASN A 121 22.77 1.67 4.35
CA ASN A 121 22.44 3.11 4.40
C ASN A 121 21.88 3.69 3.09
N THR A 122 21.48 2.86 2.13
CA THR A 122 20.78 3.35 0.94
C THR A 122 19.35 3.73 1.29
N ARG A 123 18.90 4.92 0.91
CA ARG A 123 17.61 5.48 1.33
C ARG A 123 16.87 6.18 0.20
N LEU A 124 15.67 5.71 -0.14
CA LEU A 124 14.71 6.47 -0.91
C LEU A 124 13.72 7.14 0.06
N VAL A 125 13.68 8.46 0.06
CA VAL A 125 12.87 9.26 0.99
C VAL A 125 11.79 9.98 0.20
N ALA A 126 10.53 9.67 0.50
CA ALA A 126 9.35 10.26 -0.13
C ALA A 126 8.58 11.13 0.89
N PRO A 127 9.04 12.37 1.18
CA PRO A 127 8.31 13.26 2.06
C PRO A 127 7.18 13.95 1.31
N SER A 128 5.93 13.79 1.77
CA SER A 128 4.73 14.41 1.19
C SER A 128 4.68 14.38 -0.35
N SER A 129 5.20 13.31 -0.94
CA SER A 129 5.43 13.16 -2.38
C SER A 129 4.77 11.87 -2.87
N TYR A 130 4.67 11.74 -4.18
CA TYR A 130 4.09 10.57 -4.85
C TYR A 130 5.17 9.85 -5.65
N LEU A 131 5.39 8.56 -5.36
CA LEU A 131 6.19 7.65 -6.16
C LEU A 131 5.25 6.69 -6.90
N GLY A 132 5.04 6.94 -8.19
CA GLY A 132 4.30 6.04 -9.08
C GLY A 132 5.24 5.04 -9.73
N VAL A 133 4.97 3.74 -9.58
CA VAL A 133 5.71 2.67 -10.23
C VAL A 133 4.77 1.96 -11.20
N TYR A 134 4.94 2.30 -12.47
CA TYR A 134 4.29 1.69 -13.62
C TYR A 134 5.19 0.58 -14.17
N ASP A 135 4.60 -0.33 -14.93
CA ASP A 135 5.13 -1.63 -15.41
C ASP A 135 6.33 -2.33 -14.70
N GLY A 136 6.52 -2.14 -13.38
CA GLY A 136 7.58 -2.80 -12.60
C GLY A 136 7.36 -2.95 -11.10
N ASN A 137 8.35 -3.54 -10.42
CA ASN A 137 8.28 -3.93 -9.00
C ASN A 137 9.07 -2.96 -8.11
N ILE A 138 8.80 -3.00 -6.80
CA ILE A 138 9.64 -2.36 -5.79
C ILE A 138 10.35 -3.43 -4.98
N GLY A 139 11.68 -3.48 -5.06
CA GLY A 139 12.53 -4.34 -4.23
C GLY A 139 13.32 -3.53 -3.21
N ILE A 140 13.19 -3.87 -1.93
CA ILE A 140 13.91 -3.24 -0.82
C ILE A 140 14.81 -4.30 -0.16
N SER A 141 16.05 -4.38 -0.60
CA SER A 141 17.02 -5.40 -0.17
C SER A 141 17.76 -4.99 1.11
N SER A 142 18.49 -5.94 1.69
CA SER A 142 19.24 -5.74 2.94
C SER A 142 20.08 -4.46 2.98
N GLY A 143 20.00 -3.76 4.11
CA GLY A 143 20.71 -2.52 4.39
C GLY A 143 20.06 -1.25 3.83
N SER A 144 19.05 -1.38 2.97
CA SER A 144 18.36 -0.25 2.34
C SER A 144 17.03 0.09 3.01
N THR A 145 16.51 1.29 2.76
CA THR A 145 15.23 1.74 3.31
C THR A 145 14.42 2.56 2.30
N LEU A 146 13.14 2.22 2.14
CA LEU A 146 12.13 3.10 1.60
C LEU A 146 11.45 3.83 2.77
N PHE A 147 11.58 5.15 2.82
CA PHE A 147 11.06 5.98 3.91
C PHE A 147 9.90 6.86 3.42
N LEU A 148 8.70 6.63 3.96
CA LEU A 148 7.52 7.45 3.71
C LEU A 148 7.34 8.47 4.82
N ASP A 149 7.35 9.75 4.48
CA ASP A 149 7.14 10.84 5.44
C ASP A 149 5.93 11.65 5.01
N ASN A 150 4.75 11.09 5.27
CA ASN A 150 3.47 11.50 4.68
C ASN A 150 3.43 11.37 3.14
N GLY A 151 4.34 10.58 2.57
CA GLY A 151 4.39 10.27 1.14
C GLY A 151 3.45 9.15 0.73
N SER A 152 3.41 8.89 -0.56
CA SER A 152 2.63 7.82 -1.15
C SER A 152 3.41 7.04 -2.21
N VAL A 153 3.16 5.75 -2.27
CA VAL A 153 3.65 4.82 -3.29
C VAL A 153 2.45 4.22 -3.97
N SER A 154 2.45 4.17 -5.31
CA SER A 154 1.44 3.43 -6.08
C SER A 154 2.15 2.47 -7.02
N LEU A 155 1.79 1.19 -6.95
CA LEU A 155 2.16 0.21 -7.96
C LEU A 155 0.96 0.03 -8.88
N ASP A 156 1.07 0.49 -10.13
CA ASP A 156 -0.04 0.53 -11.09
C ASP A 156 0.35 -0.24 -12.36
N SER A 157 -0.36 -1.31 -12.74
CA SER A 157 -0.14 -2.02 -14.02
C SER A 157 -1.37 -2.06 -14.92
N LEU A 158 -1.10 -2.26 -16.22
CA LEU A 158 -2.10 -2.69 -17.20
C LEU A 158 -1.88 -4.13 -17.69
N THR A 159 -0.69 -4.71 -17.49
CA THR A 159 -0.25 -5.89 -18.24
C THR A 159 0.43 -6.97 -17.42
N SER A 160 0.88 -6.68 -16.19
CA SER A 160 1.73 -7.57 -15.42
C SER A 160 1.47 -7.51 -13.92
N SER A 161 1.74 -8.63 -13.26
CA SER A 161 1.77 -8.71 -11.80
C SER A 161 2.77 -7.73 -11.20
N ARG A 162 2.49 -7.33 -9.96
CA ARG A 162 3.24 -6.30 -9.24
C ARG A 162 3.59 -6.74 -7.85
N ASN A 163 4.81 -6.40 -7.44
CA ASN A 163 5.29 -6.76 -6.13
C ASN A 163 5.96 -5.58 -5.45
N LEU A 164 5.61 -5.35 -4.19
CA LEU A 164 6.47 -4.67 -3.24
C LEU A 164 7.07 -5.73 -2.34
N THR A 165 8.40 -5.87 -2.36
CA THR A 165 9.10 -6.89 -1.58
C THR A 165 10.17 -6.25 -0.72
N THR A 166 10.11 -6.49 0.59
CA THR A 166 11.27 -6.29 1.47
C THR A 166 12.02 -7.62 1.55
N SER A 167 13.33 -7.62 1.31
CA SER A 167 14.19 -8.81 1.37
C SER A 167 15.40 -8.49 2.25
N GLY A 168 15.17 -8.47 3.56
CA GLY A 168 16.08 -7.96 4.58
C GLY A 168 16.21 -6.44 4.64
N GLY A 169 15.58 -5.69 3.72
CA GLY A 169 15.49 -4.23 3.76
C GLY A 169 14.28 -3.73 4.55
N THR A 170 14.12 -2.41 4.62
CA THR A 170 13.11 -1.78 5.48
C THR A 170 12.15 -0.87 4.70
N LEU A 171 10.84 -1.06 4.84
CA LEU A 171 9.83 -0.04 4.57
C LEU A 171 9.47 0.64 5.89
N ARG A 172 9.66 1.95 5.99
CA ARG A 172 9.46 2.69 7.24
C ARG A 172 8.71 4.00 7.04
N GLY A 173 7.93 4.39 8.03
CA GLY A 173 7.41 5.75 8.14
C GLY A 173 5.90 5.80 8.29
N HIS A 174 5.28 6.83 7.71
CA HIS A 174 3.84 7.03 7.63
C HIS A 174 3.47 7.59 6.26
N GLY A 175 2.26 7.28 5.80
CA GLY A 175 1.85 7.54 4.42
C GLY A 175 0.99 6.42 3.86
N TYR A 176 1.00 6.28 2.55
CA TYR A 176 0.09 5.41 1.80
C TYR A 176 0.84 4.53 0.81
N VAL A 177 0.57 3.23 0.81
CA VAL A 177 0.98 2.31 -0.25
C VAL A 177 -0.28 1.80 -0.93
N ASN A 178 -0.39 2.06 -2.23
CA ASN A 178 -1.48 1.60 -3.07
C ASN A 178 -1.03 0.48 -3.99
N LEU A 179 -1.88 -0.54 -4.09
CA LEU A 179 -1.83 -1.51 -5.17
C LEU A 179 -2.97 -1.16 -6.13
N GLY A 180 -2.62 -0.54 -7.25
CA GLY A 180 -3.56 -0.14 -8.28
C GLY A 180 -3.59 -1.18 -9.40
N ASP A 181 -4.79 -1.65 -9.74
CA ASP A 181 -5.03 -2.16 -11.10
C ASP A 181 -5.69 -1.02 -11.91
N ARG A 182 -5.07 -0.66 -13.04
CA ARG A 182 -5.67 0.25 -14.02
C ARG A 182 -6.47 -0.50 -15.08
N GLY A 183 -6.36 -1.83 -15.12
CA GLY A 183 -7.15 -2.75 -15.92
C GLY A 183 -8.36 -3.30 -15.15
N ASN A 184 -9.14 -4.13 -15.83
CA ASN A 184 -10.15 -5.01 -15.21
C ASN A 184 -9.59 -6.45 -15.14
N TYR A 185 -8.26 -6.61 -15.02
CA TYR A 185 -7.61 -7.91 -15.13
C TYR A 185 -7.30 -8.43 -13.73
N ALA A 186 -7.48 -9.73 -13.49
CA ALA A 186 -7.07 -10.37 -12.23
C ALA A 186 -5.54 -10.47 -12.17
N LEU A 187 -4.84 -9.34 -12.05
CA LEU A 187 -3.40 -9.33 -11.88
C LEU A 187 -3.10 -9.66 -10.43
N ASN A 188 -2.22 -10.65 -10.20
CA ASN A 188 -1.78 -10.93 -8.84
C ASN A 188 -0.82 -9.83 -8.42
N THR A 189 -1.28 -8.91 -7.58
CA THR A 189 -0.42 -7.94 -6.91
C THR A 189 -0.17 -8.38 -5.48
N THR A 190 1.09 -8.39 -5.06
CA THR A 190 1.45 -8.88 -3.73
C THR A 190 2.38 -7.91 -3.01
N ILE A 191 2.13 -7.71 -1.73
CA ILE A 191 3.15 -7.19 -0.81
C ILE A 191 3.72 -8.40 -0.07
N ASN A 192 5.04 -8.56 -0.14
CA ASN A 192 5.75 -9.69 0.50
C ASN A 192 6.83 -9.14 1.44
N ASN A 193 6.64 -9.33 2.74
CA ASN A 193 7.55 -8.80 3.75
C ASN A 193 8.57 -9.84 4.23
N ASN A 194 9.67 -10.07 3.51
CA ASN A 194 10.83 -10.84 4.00
C ASN A 194 11.90 -9.93 4.63
N GLY A 195 11.50 -8.78 5.16
CA GLY A 195 12.38 -7.79 5.79
C GLY A 195 11.66 -7.13 6.95
N THR A 196 11.68 -5.80 7.00
CA THR A 196 11.04 -5.03 8.07
C THR A 196 10.03 -4.03 7.52
N ILE A 197 8.83 -4.00 8.11
CA ILE A 197 7.86 -2.92 7.97
C ILE A 197 7.76 -2.19 9.30
N THR A 198 7.89 -0.86 9.29
CA THR A 198 7.82 -0.05 10.51
C THR A 198 6.89 1.14 10.32
N ALA A 199 5.76 1.14 11.02
CA ALA A 199 4.89 2.31 11.14
C ALA A 199 5.52 3.27 12.17
N SER A 200 6.10 4.38 11.69
CA SER A 200 6.83 5.34 12.53
C SER A 200 6.60 6.79 12.12
N ASN A 201 6.46 7.67 13.10
CA ASN A 201 6.69 9.10 12.94
C ASN A 201 7.96 9.44 13.72
N ALA A 202 9.11 9.46 13.04
CA ALA A 202 10.40 9.60 13.70
C ALA A 202 10.56 11.01 14.28
N THR A 203 10.30 11.17 15.58
CA THR A 203 10.71 12.38 16.32
C THR A 203 12.11 12.18 16.90
N SER A 204 12.90 13.24 16.93
CA SER A 204 14.26 13.21 17.50
C SER A 204 14.29 13.03 19.01
N THR A 205 13.16 13.20 19.69
CA THR A 205 12.99 13.02 21.13
C THR A 205 11.87 12.04 21.43
N SER A 206 12.03 11.26 22.50
CA SER A 206 11.00 10.35 23.03
C SER A 206 9.90 11.09 23.81
N PHE A 207 10.13 12.36 24.14
CA PHE A 207 9.18 13.26 24.81
C PHE A 207 9.17 14.64 24.14
N PRO A 208 7.98 15.23 23.88
CA PRO A 208 6.64 14.61 23.98
C PRO A 208 6.49 13.39 23.04
N PRO A 209 5.46 12.53 23.23
CA PRO A 209 5.20 11.46 22.27
C PRO A 209 5.08 12.01 20.84
N PRO A 210 5.46 11.23 19.81
CA PRO A 210 5.19 11.62 18.42
C PRO A 210 3.71 11.88 18.19
N GLU A 211 3.41 12.82 17.29
CA GLU A 211 2.04 13.02 16.81
C GLU A 211 1.52 11.70 16.19
N PRO A 212 0.25 11.34 16.42
CA PRO A 212 -0.32 10.14 15.83
C PRO A 212 -0.33 10.20 14.31
N THR A 213 0.26 9.20 13.65
CA THR A 213 0.21 9.06 12.19
C THR A 213 -0.08 7.62 11.79
N ARG A 214 -0.21 7.39 10.49
CA ARG A 214 -0.64 6.12 9.92
C ARG A 214 0.24 5.72 8.75
N LEU A 215 0.72 4.48 8.76
CA LEU A 215 1.16 3.77 7.57
C LEU A 215 -0.01 2.92 7.08
N TYR A 216 -0.51 3.22 5.89
CA TYR A 216 -1.69 2.56 5.32
C TYR A 216 -1.33 1.78 4.06
N PHE A 217 -1.84 0.56 3.95
CA PHE A 217 -1.78 -0.28 2.77
C PHE A 217 -3.18 -0.48 2.19
N GLY A 218 -3.38 -0.04 0.95
CA GLY A 218 -4.64 -0.14 0.23
C GLY A 218 -4.48 -0.82 -1.11
N THR A 219 -5.62 -1.20 -1.67
CA THR A 219 -5.69 -1.77 -3.00
C THR A 219 -7.00 -1.38 -3.68
N SER A 220 -6.94 -1.14 -4.99
CA SER A 220 -8.10 -1.22 -5.88
C SER A 220 -8.15 -2.55 -6.66
N ASP A 221 -7.07 -3.32 -6.61
CA ASP A 221 -6.95 -4.68 -7.15
C ASP A 221 -7.60 -5.69 -6.19
N TYR A 222 -8.57 -6.45 -6.71
CA TYR A 222 -9.33 -7.43 -5.93
C TYR A 222 -8.60 -8.77 -5.72
N SER A 223 -7.55 -9.02 -6.50
CA SER A 223 -6.64 -10.15 -6.34
C SER A 223 -5.43 -9.82 -5.47
N ALA A 224 -5.34 -8.57 -4.98
CA ALA A 224 -4.21 -8.17 -4.16
C ALA A 224 -4.12 -8.96 -2.85
N THR A 225 -2.91 -9.34 -2.50
CA THR A 225 -2.59 -10.07 -1.27
C THR A 225 -1.47 -9.39 -0.51
N PHE A 226 -1.49 -9.51 0.81
CA PHE A 226 -0.41 -9.04 1.66
C PHE A 226 0.11 -10.20 2.51
N ASP A 227 1.26 -10.71 2.11
CA ASP A 227 2.06 -11.62 2.92
C ASP A 227 2.90 -10.78 3.91
N LEU A 228 2.40 -10.67 5.15
CA LEU A 228 2.88 -9.71 6.15
C LEU A 228 4.20 -10.13 6.81
N ASP A 229 4.54 -11.40 6.74
CA ASP A 229 5.77 -12.01 7.25
C ASP A 229 6.60 -12.70 6.18
N GLY A 230 6.14 -12.61 4.95
CA GLY A 230 6.81 -13.05 3.76
C GLY A 230 6.84 -14.57 3.63
N SER A 231 7.13 -15.03 2.42
CA SER A 231 7.21 -16.45 2.07
C SER A 231 8.24 -17.25 2.87
N LEU A 232 9.15 -16.57 3.58
CA LEU A 232 10.14 -17.18 4.47
C LEU A 232 9.72 -17.17 5.95
N GLU A 233 8.57 -16.56 6.28
CA GLU A 233 8.06 -16.37 7.64
C GLU A 233 9.05 -15.58 8.53
N THR A 234 9.83 -14.69 7.91
CA THR A 234 10.91 -13.93 8.58
C THR A 234 10.58 -12.45 8.74
N GLY A 235 9.45 -12.00 8.21
CA GLY A 235 9.07 -10.61 8.23
C GLY A 235 8.87 -10.08 9.63
N ILE A 236 9.36 -8.87 9.81
CA ILE A 236 9.28 -8.12 11.05
C ILE A 236 8.34 -6.95 10.82
N VAL A 237 7.46 -6.73 11.79
CA VAL A 237 6.54 -5.60 11.83
C VAL A 237 6.76 -4.85 13.14
N HIS A 238 6.98 -3.55 13.04
CA HIS A 238 7.09 -2.65 14.18
C HIS A 238 6.03 -1.56 14.07
N ILE A 239 5.33 -1.29 15.17
CA ILE A 239 4.39 -0.17 15.27
C ILE A 239 4.83 0.70 16.45
N ASP A 240 5.46 1.83 16.11
CA ASP A 240 6.04 2.75 17.08
C ASP A 240 4.95 3.50 17.88
N ARG A 241 5.41 4.28 18.86
CA ARG A 241 4.55 4.98 19.82
C ARG A 241 3.59 5.93 19.11
N ASN A 242 2.31 5.86 19.48
CA ASN A 242 1.21 6.61 18.88
C ASN A 242 0.98 6.32 17.36
N GLN A 243 1.57 5.28 16.79
CA GLN A 243 1.46 5.01 15.35
C GLN A 243 0.41 3.96 15.03
N THR A 244 -0.14 4.04 13.83
CA THR A 244 -1.07 3.05 13.28
C THR A 244 -0.46 2.37 12.05
N LEU A 245 -0.47 1.04 12.04
CA LEU A 245 -0.36 0.25 10.82
C LEU A 245 -1.76 -0.21 10.42
N GLU A 246 -2.24 0.20 9.25
CA GLU A 246 -3.53 -0.24 8.70
C GLU A 246 -3.31 -0.92 7.35
N THR A 247 -3.93 -2.07 7.15
CA THR A 247 -4.05 -2.69 5.82
C THR A 247 -5.51 -2.96 5.49
N ARG A 248 -5.88 -2.70 4.24
CA ARG A 248 -7.15 -3.17 3.63
C ARG A 248 -6.97 -4.25 2.58
N ILE A 249 -5.76 -4.78 2.50
CA ILE A 249 -5.41 -5.92 1.66
C ILE A 249 -5.54 -7.17 2.53
N PRO A 250 -6.26 -8.23 2.09
CA PRO A 250 -6.32 -9.49 2.81
C PRO A 250 -4.93 -10.08 3.01
N LEU A 251 -4.70 -10.68 4.18
CA LEU A 251 -3.46 -11.41 4.40
C LEU A 251 -3.43 -12.68 3.55
N ALA A 252 -2.25 -13.00 3.00
CA ALA A 252 -2.06 -14.18 2.16
C ALA A 252 -2.26 -15.48 2.96
N ASP A 253 -1.88 -15.48 4.23
CA ASP A 253 -1.85 -16.63 5.13
C ASP A 253 -1.91 -16.21 6.61
N ALA A 254 -1.52 -17.13 7.50
CA ALA A 254 -1.42 -16.89 8.92
C ALA A 254 -0.05 -16.29 9.25
N PHE A 255 -0.03 -15.20 10.03
CA PHE A 255 1.22 -14.55 10.43
C PHE A 255 2.05 -15.47 11.35
N ASN A 256 3.22 -15.90 10.91
CA ASN A 256 4.29 -16.57 11.63
C ASN A 256 5.54 -15.71 11.87
N GLY A 257 5.56 -14.46 11.42
CA GLY A 257 6.65 -13.51 11.66
C GLY A 257 6.69 -12.90 13.07
N SER A 258 7.42 -11.78 13.20
CA SER A 258 7.57 -11.04 14.46
C SER A 258 6.88 -9.68 14.41
N LEU A 259 5.92 -9.44 15.29
CA LEU A 259 5.23 -8.16 15.46
C LEU A 259 5.59 -7.55 16.82
N SER A 260 6.08 -6.32 16.83
CA SER A 260 6.19 -5.53 18.07
C SER A 260 5.34 -4.27 18.03
N MET A 261 4.74 -3.96 19.17
CA MET A 261 3.84 -2.84 19.36
C MET A 261 4.19 -2.14 20.66
N VAL A 262 4.29 -0.80 20.63
CA VAL A 262 4.63 0.00 21.83
C VAL A 262 3.46 0.87 22.29
N GLN A 263 3.69 1.84 23.20
CA GLN A 263 2.64 2.66 23.80
C GLN A 263 1.71 3.32 22.76
N ASN A 264 0.40 3.16 22.92
CA ASN A 264 -0.63 3.78 22.07
C ASN A 264 -0.53 3.41 20.58
N SER A 265 0.12 2.31 20.26
CA SER A 265 0.19 1.78 18.90
C SER A 265 -1.10 1.05 18.51
N THR A 266 -1.42 1.04 17.22
CA THR A 266 -2.61 0.36 16.69
C THR A 266 -2.26 -0.46 15.44
N LEU A 267 -2.66 -1.73 15.42
CA LEU A 267 -2.70 -2.57 14.23
C LEU A 267 -4.15 -2.70 13.76
N ILE A 268 -4.42 -2.42 12.49
CA ILE A 268 -5.73 -2.61 11.87
C ILE A 268 -5.58 -3.49 10.63
N ILE A 269 -6.22 -4.65 10.63
CA ILE A 269 -6.28 -5.54 9.46
C ILE A 269 -7.73 -5.63 8.99
N ASP A 270 -8.08 -4.95 7.89
CA ASP A 270 -9.46 -4.81 7.41
C ASP A 270 -9.61 -5.09 5.90
N GLY A 271 -9.61 -6.38 5.53
CA GLY A 271 -9.81 -6.85 4.16
C GLY A 271 -11.27 -6.88 3.68
N ARG A 272 -12.25 -6.40 4.48
CA ARG A 272 -13.69 -6.56 4.19
C ARG A 272 -14.18 -5.88 2.92
N TRP A 273 -13.36 -5.02 2.31
CA TRP A 273 -13.73 -4.30 1.10
C TRP A 273 -13.68 -5.17 -0.16
N LEU A 274 -12.94 -6.28 -0.12
CA LEU A 274 -12.85 -7.21 -1.25
C LEU A 274 -13.92 -8.32 -1.11
N VAL A 275 -14.74 -8.48 -2.16
CA VAL A 275 -15.81 -9.49 -2.19
C VAL A 275 -15.18 -10.89 -2.07
N GLY A 276 -15.55 -11.62 -1.02
CA GLY A 276 -15.02 -12.97 -0.77
C GLY A 276 -13.70 -13.01 -0.02
N ALA A 277 -13.16 -11.87 0.42
CA ALA A 277 -11.97 -11.84 1.25
C ALA A 277 -12.19 -12.52 2.60
N ASN A 278 -11.09 -13.09 3.13
CA ASN A 278 -11.03 -13.63 4.48
C ASN A 278 -11.50 -12.57 5.47
N THR A 279 -12.59 -12.83 6.18
CA THR A 279 -13.12 -11.95 7.24
C THR A 279 -12.35 -12.08 8.56
N SER A 280 -11.22 -12.77 8.53
CA SER A 280 -10.37 -13.06 9.67
C SER A 280 -8.92 -13.18 9.25
N TRP A 281 -8.02 -12.95 10.20
CA TRP A 281 -6.61 -13.28 10.09
C TRP A 281 -6.20 -14.08 11.33
N SER A 282 -5.06 -14.77 11.26
CA SER A 282 -4.61 -15.62 12.35
C SER A 282 -3.14 -15.47 12.67
N LEU A 283 -2.81 -15.65 13.96
CA LEU A 283 -1.45 -15.89 14.42
C LEU A 283 -1.14 -17.39 14.30
N GLY A 284 -0.18 -17.72 13.43
CA GLY A 284 0.29 -19.07 13.18
C GLY A 284 1.27 -19.56 14.25
N THR A 285 1.82 -20.78 14.08
CA THR A 285 2.65 -21.43 15.10
C THR A 285 4.01 -20.77 15.31
N GLY A 286 4.57 -20.13 14.27
CA GLY A 286 5.85 -19.41 14.38
C GLY A 286 5.70 -17.99 14.92
N GLY A 287 4.49 -17.44 14.92
CA GLY A 287 4.28 -16.02 15.09
C GLY A 287 4.53 -15.53 16.51
N THR A 288 5.14 -14.35 16.64
CA THR A 288 5.38 -13.72 17.93
C THR A 288 4.86 -12.29 17.97
N LEU A 289 4.05 -11.97 18.98
CA LEU A 289 3.55 -10.63 19.29
C LEU A 289 4.18 -10.14 20.59
N ALA A 290 4.98 -9.09 20.49
CA ALA A 290 5.68 -8.44 21.60
C ALA A 290 5.06 -7.07 21.88
N ILE A 291 4.40 -6.92 23.02
CA ILE A 291 3.77 -5.67 23.43
C ILE A 291 4.59 -5.05 24.56
N ASP A 292 5.28 -3.95 24.26
CA ASP A 292 6.11 -3.16 25.20
C ASP A 292 5.50 -1.77 25.35
N ASN A 293 4.50 -1.68 26.21
CA ASN A 293 3.69 -0.48 26.36
C ASN A 293 3.52 -0.03 27.81
N GLY A 294 4.35 -0.53 28.72
CA GLY A 294 4.42 -0.04 30.09
C GLY A 294 5.46 1.04 30.30
N ALA A 295 5.55 1.47 31.56
CA ALA A 295 6.51 2.49 32.01
C ALA A 295 7.84 1.88 32.51
N ILE A 296 7.84 0.57 32.82
CA ILE A 296 8.90 -0.09 33.59
C ILE A 296 9.99 -0.68 32.69
N ALA A 297 9.64 -1.31 31.56
CA ALA A 297 10.61 -1.82 30.58
C ALA A 297 10.84 -0.85 29.40
N GLY A 298 9.88 0.05 29.13
CA GLY A 298 9.97 1.01 28.03
C GLY A 298 11.00 2.14 28.22
N THR A 299 11.08 3.06 27.26
CA THR A 299 11.92 4.28 27.37
C THR A 299 11.50 5.07 28.60
N GLY A 300 12.25 4.93 29.69
CA GLY A 300 11.88 5.37 31.04
C GLY A 300 11.24 6.75 31.08
N GLY A 301 10.05 6.82 31.66
CA GLY A 301 9.29 8.06 31.85
C GLY A 301 7.98 8.16 31.04
N ALA A 302 7.67 7.21 30.16
CA ALA A 302 6.38 7.21 29.46
C ALA A 302 5.31 6.63 30.38
N PRO A 303 4.16 7.30 30.56
CA PRO A 303 3.01 6.64 31.16
C PRO A 303 2.69 5.37 30.39
N ALA A 304 2.30 4.31 31.10
CA ALA A 304 1.80 3.10 30.45
C ALA A 304 0.68 3.45 29.47
N GLY A 305 0.70 2.78 28.33
CA GLY A 305 -0.22 3.00 27.22
C GLY A 305 -1.02 1.76 26.87
N THR A 306 -1.79 1.88 25.79
CA THR A 306 -2.57 0.76 25.25
C THR A 306 -2.10 0.42 23.85
N ALA A 307 -1.80 -0.85 23.59
CA ALA A 307 -1.65 -1.35 22.23
C ALA A 307 -2.98 -1.93 21.78
N THR A 308 -3.44 -1.63 20.57
CA THR A 308 -4.76 -2.06 20.08
C THR A 308 -4.66 -2.87 18.80
N ILE A 309 -5.29 -4.03 18.77
CA ILE A 309 -5.54 -4.82 17.56
C ILE A 309 -7.00 -4.62 17.15
N GLY A 310 -7.21 -4.09 15.95
CA GLY A 310 -8.52 -3.76 15.38
C GLY A 310 -8.76 -4.38 13.99
N GLY A 311 -9.96 -4.16 13.44
CA GLY A 311 -10.34 -4.59 12.09
C GLY A 311 -11.19 -5.87 12.04
N MET A 312 -10.70 -6.89 11.34
CA MET A 312 -11.35 -8.19 11.16
C MET A 312 -11.13 -9.14 12.34
N ALA A 313 -11.87 -10.25 12.36
CA ALA A 313 -11.72 -11.25 13.42
C ALA A 313 -10.28 -11.77 13.51
N PHE A 314 -9.78 -11.94 14.74
CA PHE A 314 -8.43 -12.41 15.00
C PHE A 314 -8.46 -13.80 15.64
N THR A 315 -7.76 -14.76 15.05
CA THR A 315 -7.64 -16.11 15.61
C THR A 315 -6.20 -16.38 16.03
N GLN A 316 -5.96 -16.69 17.30
CA GLN A 316 -4.69 -17.26 17.73
C GLN A 316 -4.77 -18.79 17.60
N ALA A 317 -4.19 -19.33 16.53
CA ALA A 317 -4.08 -20.76 16.29
C ALA A 317 -2.80 -21.35 16.89
N GLY A 318 -1.76 -20.52 17.04
CA GLY A 318 -0.48 -20.88 17.63
C GLY A 318 0.27 -19.66 18.16
N GLY A 319 1.61 -19.73 18.09
CA GLY A 319 2.48 -18.60 18.34
C GLY A 319 2.53 -18.15 19.81
N THR A 320 3.14 -17.00 20.05
CA THR A 320 3.24 -16.41 21.38
C THR A 320 2.80 -14.95 21.36
N ILE A 321 1.90 -14.58 22.27
CA ILE A 321 1.61 -13.18 22.60
C ILE A 321 2.24 -12.90 23.96
N THR A 322 3.11 -11.88 24.05
CA THR A 322 3.75 -11.44 25.28
C THR A 322 3.46 -9.96 25.52
N VAL A 323 2.85 -9.65 26.65
CA VAL A 323 2.77 -8.27 27.17
C VAL A 323 3.90 -8.14 28.19
N MET A 324 4.94 -7.39 27.83
CA MET A 324 6.21 -7.35 28.54
C MET A 324 6.08 -6.65 29.90
N ASP A 325 5.27 -5.61 29.96
CA ASP A 325 5.12 -4.80 31.15
C ASP A 325 3.93 -5.22 32.02
N ALA A 326 4.07 -5.02 33.33
CA ALA A 326 3.01 -5.26 34.29
C ALA A 326 1.89 -4.20 34.27
N ASP A 327 2.19 -3.01 33.77
CA ASP A 327 1.29 -1.85 33.73
C ASP A 327 0.79 -1.50 32.32
N GLY A 328 1.34 -2.15 31.29
CA GLY A 328 0.90 -2.04 29.91
C GLY A 328 -0.39 -2.81 29.61
N THR A 329 -1.16 -2.40 28.60
CA THR A 329 -2.42 -3.07 28.22
C THR A 329 -2.47 -3.41 26.73
N LEU A 330 -2.69 -4.69 26.38
CA LEU A 330 -3.13 -5.08 25.04
C LEU A 330 -4.66 -5.14 25.00
N VAL A 331 -5.26 -4.44 24.03
CA VAL A 331 -6.68 -4.51 23.70
C VAL A 331 -6.84 -5.20 22.35
N ILE A 332 -7.67 -6.24 22.32
CA ILE A 332 -8.12 -6.89 21.08
C ILE A 332 -9.56 -6.44 20.83
N ASP A 333 -9.74 -5.42 19.99
CA ASP A 333 -11.03 -4.79 19.65
C ASP A 333 -11.67 -5.41 18.41
N VAL A 334 -11.67 -6.75 18.36
CA VAL A 334 -12.24 -7.56 17.27
C VAL A 334 -12.79 -8.87 17.85
N PRO A 335 -13.65 -9.60 17.12
CA PRO A 335 -13.95 -10.98 17.47
C PRO A 335 -12.66 -11.79 17.57
N TYR A 336 -12.38 -12.32 18.77
CA TYR A 336 -11.16 -13.06 19.06
C TYR A 336 -11.46 -14.53 19.34
N THR A 337 -10.70 -15.42 18.71
CA THR A 337 -10.74 -16.87 18.96
C THR A 337 -9.36 -17.35 19.39
N PHE A 338 -9.27 -18.01 20.54
CA PHE A 338 -8.05 -18.68 21.00
C PHE A 338 -8.22 -20.19 20.82
N SER A 339 -7.38 -20.80 19.98
CA SER A 339 -7.42 -22.23 19.66
C SER A 339 -6.08 -22.94 19.86
N GLY A 340 -4.99 -22.19 20.10
CA GLY A 340 -3.67 -22.71 20.43
C GLY A 340 -2.66 -21.60 20.71
N GLY A 341 -1.41 -21.98 21.02
CA GLY A 341 -0.31 -21.06 21.30
C GLY A 341 -0.10 -20.76 22.79
N LEU A 342 0.69 -19.71 23.06
CA LEU A 342 1.04 -19.27 24.40
C LEU A 342 0.67 -17.80 24.60
N HIS A 343 0.12 -17.50 25.78
CA HIS A 343 -0.17 -16.14 26.21
C HIS A 343 0.64 -15.86 27.48
N LYS A 344 1.65 -14.98 27.38
CA LYS A 344 2.48 -14.53 28.50
C LYS A 344 2.07 -13.11 28.85
N THR A 345 1.04 -12.97 29.67
CA THR A 345 0.53 -11.63 30.05
C THR A 345 0.28 -11.56 31.54
N PRO A 346 0.75 -10.51 32.23
CA PRO A 346 0.29 -10.21 33.57
C PRO A 346 -1.19 -9.75 33.56
N VAL A 347 -1.64 -9.02 32.53
CA VAL A 347 -3.04 -8.61 32.32
C VAL A 347 -3.33 -8.50 30.81
N ALA A 348 -4.35 -9.19 30.30
CA ALA A 348 -4.88 -9.00 28.95
C ALA A 348 -6.38 -8.71 29.02
N LEU A 349 -6.83 -7.63 28.39
CA LEU A 349 -8.23 -7.20 28.40
C LEU A 349 -8.89 -7.50 27.06
N PHE A 350 -9.80 -8.47 27.05
CA PHE A 350 -10.66 -8.77 25.91
C PHE A 350 -11.91 -7.90 25.98
N SER A 351 -11.89 -6.78 25.26
CA SER A 351 -13.02 -5.87 25.17
C SER A 351 -13.81 -6.18 23.89
N ARG A 352 -14.98 -6.83 24.02
CA ARG A 352 -15.97 -6.83 22.94
C ARG A 352 -16.65 -5.47 22.91
N ARG A 353 -16.22 -4.55 22.04
CA ARG A 353 -17.18 -3.59 21.52
C ARG A 353 -18.02 -4.33 20.49
N ALA A 354 -19.21 -4.78 20.89
CA ALA A 354 -20.20 -5.18 19.89
C ALA A 354 -20.32 -4.00 18.90
N PRO A 355 -20.12 -4.22 17.58
CA PRO A 355 -20.26 -3.12 16.64
C PRO A 355 -21.64 -2.50 16.89
N PRO A 356 -21.75 -1.16 16.99
CA PRO A 356 -23.05 -0.52 17.13
C PRO A 356 -23.90 -1.06 15.98
N SER A 357 -24.97 -1.78 16.33
CA SER A 357 -25.92 -2.27 15.34
C SER A 357 -26.39 -1.04 14.57
N VAL A 358 -25.89 -0.82 13.36
CA VAL A 358 -26.40 0.22 12.50
C VAL A 358 -27.86 -0.18 12.27
N PRO A 359 -28.84 0.62 12.75
CA PRO A 359 -30.22 0.31 12.48
C PRO A 359 -30.37 0.28 10.97
N VAL A 360 -30.68 -0.89 10.41
CA VAL A 360 -31.05 -1.00 9.00
C VAL A 360 -32.22 -0.03 8.83
N PRO A 361 -32.08 1.04 8.02
CA PRO A 361 -33.19 1.95 7.80
C PRO A 361 -34.34 1.11 7.25
N PRO A 362 -35.57 1.26 7.77
CA PRO A 362 -36.70 0.51 7.25
C PRO A 362 -36.74 0.71 5.75
N SER A 363 -36.73 -0.39 4.99
CA SER A 363 -36.77 -0.38 3.54
C SER A 363 -37.90 0.54 3.12
N ARG A 364 -37.57 1.71 2.52
CA ARG A 364 -38.59 2.57 1.90
C ARG A 364 -39.20 1.77 0.76
N VAL A 365 -40.31 1.12 1.04
CA VAL A 365 -41.23 0.60 0.01
C VAL A 365 -41.65 1.82 -0.80
N ARG A 366 -41.03 2.00 -1.96
CA ARG A 366 -41.33 3.10 -2.87
C ARG A 366 -42.73 2.83 -3.43
N ALA A 367 -43.74 3.45 -2.85
CA ALA A 367 -45.09 3.47 -3.41
C ALA A 367 -45.00 4.08 -4.82
N ARG A 368 -45.18 3.26 -5.85
CA ARG A 368 -45.38 3.73 -7.22
C ARG A 368 -46.72 4.46 -7.27
N SER A 369 -46.71 5.80 -7.24
CA SER A 369 -47.90 6.56 -7.62
C SER A 369 -47.97 6.61 -9.15
N SER A 370 -49.01 5.98 -9.70
CA SER A 370 -49.36 6.10 -11.11
C SER A 370 -50.16 7.38 -11.31
N SER A 371 -49.52 8.48 -11.70
CA SER A 371 -50.23 9.69 -12.14
C SER A 371 -50.79 9.47 -13.53
N ARG A 372 -52.12 9.30 -13.60
CA ARG A 372 -52.92 9.17 -14.82
C ARG A 372 -53.22 10.59 -15.33
N THR A 373 -52.54 11.04 -16.37
CA THR A 373 -52.84 12.33 -17.02
C THR A 373 -54.06 12.17 -17.92
N ALA A 374 -55.18 12.79 -17.53
CA ALA A 374 -56.38 12.90 -18.37
C ALA A 374 -56.29 14.17 -19.22
N ALA A 375 -56.19 14.01 -20.54
CA ALA A 375 -56.40 15.09 -21.48
C ALA A 375 -57.91 15.27 -21.71
N ARG A 376 -58.44 16.48 -21.45
CA ARG A 376 -59.76 16.90 -21.93
C ARG A 376 -59.59 17.91 -23.07
N ARG A 377 -60.40 17.70 -24.11
CA ARG A 377 -60.74 18.67 -25.16
C ARG A 377 -61.67 19.74 -24.60
#